data_AF-W4RSX9-F1
#
_entry.id   AF-W4RSX9-F1
#
_cell.length_a   1.000
_cell.length_b   1.000
_cell.length_c   1.000
_cell.angle_alpha   90.00
_cell.angle_beta   90.00
_cell.angle_gamma   90.00
#
_symmetry.space_group_name_H-M   'P 1'
#
loop_
_entity.id
_entity.type
_entity.pdbx_description
1 polymer ?
#
loop_
_entity_poly.entity_id
_entity_poly.type
_entity_poly.pdbx_seq_one_letter_code
_entity_poly.pdbx_strand_id
1 'polypeptide(L)'
;MDKDFSKVEAELIALGFQYLTGEKMIGRVPSQGSINGIYIWVEINLEDFPVKQPVITLKKINEKETLYKDIPKNWRHIDEFLWGEDPKRSSFHVCCLHNWRAKKEYDGRFIYERIESWLASNTTGTWSIEEDLATWRILPQFSLSQIYLTTDFLKTISGLKINTLYQYPFLHSRYLMVNGGEARKENGTNYTTDEINFRKLYYYLPEGEDVKFKKVKLLHPNKEWMKSTFFILKLASNIKFKTLYQLIEHIRCNYKKSDFPKGTKNVPMVVYYKGDKGEKRQLPLYLI
;
A
#
# COMPACT_ATOMS: atom_id res chain seq x y z
N MET A 1 21.88 -2.68 -17.00
CA MET A 1 20.80 -3.33 -16.23
C MET A 1 19.80 -3.95 -17.22
N ASP A 2 20.28 -4.33 -18.43
CA ASP A 2 19.42 -4.26 -19.63
C ASP A 2 19.11 -5.63 -20.25
N LYS A 3 19.87 -6.68 -19.90
CA LYS A 3 19.65 -8.03 -20.45
C LYS A 3 18.43 -8.73 -19.85
N ASP A 4 18.15 -8.50 -18.56
CA ASP A 4 17.03 -9.13 -17.87
C ASP A 4 15.69 -8.51 -18.31
N PHE A 5 15.64 -7.19 -18.49
CA PHE A 5 14.48 -6.47 -19.03
C PHE A 5 14.13 -6.93 -20.45
N SER A 6 15.14 -7.05 -21.32
CA SER A 6 14.96 -7.50 -22.70
C SER A 6 14.39 -8.92 -22.80
N LYS A 7 14.67 -9.81 -21.83
CA LYS A 7 14.09 -11.16 -21.78
C LYS A 7 12.60 -11.13 -21.44
N VAL A 8 12.22 -10.39 -20.41
CA VAL A 8 10.81 -10.23 -19.97
C VAL A 8 9.96 -9.69 -21.12
N GLU A 9 10.47 -8.65 -21.77
CA GLU A 9 9.86 -8.01 -22.93
C GLU A 9 9.66 -9.00 -24.08
N ALA A 10 10.71 -9.72 -24.48
CA ALA A 10 10.65 -10.67 -25.59
C ALA A 10 9.59 -11.76 -25.36
N GLU A 11 9.45 -12.24 -24.13
CA GLU A 11 8.43 -13.22 -23.77
C GLU A 11 7.02 -12.63 -23.81
N LEU A 12 6.81 -11.40 -23.33
CA LEU A 12 5.52 -10.71 -23.42
C LEU A 12 5.13 -10.45 -24.88
N ILE A 13 6.09 -10.05 -25.74
CA ILE A 13 5.86 -9.91 -27.18
C ILE A 13 5.45 -11.25 -27.80
N ALA A 14 6.13 -12.34 -27.45
CA ALA A 14 5.77 -13.68 -27.91
C ALA A 14 4.36 -14.11 -27.48
N LEU A 15 3.87 -13.57 -26.36
CA LEU A 15 2.50 -13.77 -25.85
C LEU A 15 1.48 -12.79 -26.45
N GLY A 16 1.89 -11.95 -27.40
CA GLY A 16 1.00 -11.04 -28.14
C GLY A 16 0.88 -9.64 -27.52
N PHE A 17 1.72 -9.28 -26.55
CA PHE A 17 1.78 -7.91 -26.04
C PHE A 17 2.50 -6.99 -27.02
N GLN A 18 2.07 -5.74 -27.06
CA GLN A 18 2.62 -4.71 -27.94
C GLN A 18 3.08 -3.52 -27.11
N TYR A 19 4.07 -2.80 -27.62
CA TYR A 19 4.53 -1.57 -27.01
C TYR A 19 3.46 -0.49 -27.02
N LEU A 20 3.25 0.12 -25.87
CA LEU A 20 2.48 1.35 -25.76
C LEU A 20 3.44 2.55 -25.73
N THR A 21 4.33 2.60 -24.73
CA THR A 21 5.34 3.66 -24.53
C THR A 21 6.43 3.18 -23.58
N GLY A 22 7.72 3.36 -23.91
CA GLY A 22 8.82 3.06 -22.99
C GLY A 22 8.70 1.67 -22.37
N GLU A 23 8.59 1.58 -21.04
CA GLU A 23 8.49 0.33 -20.27
C GLU A 23 7.05 -0.21 -20.13
N LYS A 24 6.10 0.34 -20.91
CA LYS A 24 4.68 -0.06 -20.87
C LYS A 24 4.31 -0.87 -22.09
N MET A 25 3.70 -2.02 -21.83
CA MET A 25 3.18 -2.93 -22.84
C MET A 25 1.68 -3.16 -22.64
N ILE A 26 0.93 -3.32 -23.73
CA ILE A 26 -0.49 -3.62 -23.70
C ILE A 26 -0.76 -4.94 -24.42
N GLY A 27 -1.60 -5.78 -23.84
CA GLY A 27 -1.90 -7.09 -24.41
C GLY A 27 -3.23 -7.65 -23.95
N ARG A 28 -3.67 -8.67 -24.66
CA ARG A 28 -4.91 -9.40 -24.40
C ARG A 28 -4.62 -10.63 -23.55
N VAL A 29 -5.49 -10.90 -22.57
CA VAL A 29 -5.45 -12.11 -21.73
C VAL A 29 -6.83 -12.78 -21.70
N PRO A 30 -6.95 -14.09 -22.00
CA PRO A 30 -5.90 -14.93 -22.59
C PRO A 30 -5.46 -14.38 -23.97
N SER A 31 -4.27 -14.73 -24.44
CA SER A 31 -3.76 -14.27 -25.74
C SER A 31 -4.65 -14.75 -26.90
N GLN A 32 -5.29 -15.90 -26.74
CA GLN A 32 -6.27 -16.48 -27.67
C GLN A 32 -7.49 -17.05 -26.92
N GLY A 33 -8.64 -17.12 -27.58
CA GLY A 33 -9.86 -17.68 -26.98
C GLY A 33 -10.41 -16.84 -25.81
N SER A 34 -11.18 -17.44 -24.91
CA SER A 34 -11.75 -16.75 -23.75
C SER A 34 -11.93 -17.72 -22.59
N ILE A 35 -11.87 -17.24 -21.35
CA ILE A 35 -12.12 -18.03 -20.14
C ILE A 35 -13.56 -17.78 -19.72
N ASN A 36 -14.42 -18.79 -19.79
CA ASN A 36 -15.86 -18.66 -19.57
C ASN A 36 -16.51 -17.50 -20.34
N GLY A 37 -16.12 -17.30 -21.60
CA GLY A 37 -16.64 -16.22 -22.46
C GLY A 37 -16.07 -14.83 -22.15
N ILE A 38 -15.05 -14.73 -21.29
CA ILE A 38 -14.41 -13.47 -20.91
C ILE A 38 -12.94 -13.43 -21.36
N TYR A 39 -12.54 -12.29 -21.90
CA TYR A 39 -11.15 -11.89 -22.06
C TYR A 39 -11.00 -10.42 -21.70
N ILE A 40 -9.78 -10.04 -21.37
CA ILE A 40 -9.44 -8.69 -20.92
C ILE A 40 -8.29 -8.14 -21.75
N TRP A 41 -8.17 -6.82 -21.74
CA TRP A 41 -6.95 -6.12 -22.17
C TRP A 41 -6.31 -5.47 -20.96
N VAL A 42 -5.01 -5.65 -20.79
CA VAL A 42 -4.23 -5.09 -19.68
C VAL A 42 -3.01 -4.34 -20.19
N GLU A 43 -2.68 -3.25 -19.52
CA GLU A 43 -1.41 -2.53 -19.65
C GLU A 43 -0.50 -2.95 -18.50
N ILE A 44 0.71 -3.42 -18.81
CA ILE A 44 1.75 -3.80 -17.85
C ILE A 44 2.81 -2.70 -17.88
N ASN A 45 3.04 -2.04 -16.75
CA ASN A 45 4.17 -1.15 -16.56
C ASN A 45 5.32 -1.92 -15.89
N LEU A 46 6.43 -2.08 -16.63
CA LEU A 46 7.64 -2.80 -16.19
C LEU A 46 8.70 -1.88 -15.57
N GLU A 47 8.36 -0.61 -15.30
CA GLU A 47 9.26 0.34 -14.64
C GLU A 47 9.84 -0.22 -13.34
N ASP A 48 11.17 -0.16 -13.23
CA ASP A 48 11.97 -0.69 -12.14
C ASP A 48 11.86 -2.22 -11.90
N PHE A 49 11.31 -3.02 -12.81
CA PHE A 49 11.34 -4.48 -12.68
C PHE A 49 12.78 -5.02 -12.84
N PRO A 50 13.26 -6.01 -12.05
CA PRO A 50 12.59 -6.75 -10.97
C PRO A 50 12.82 -6.18 -9.56
N VAL A 51 13.17 -4.90 -9.42
CA VAL A 51 13.24 -4.22 -8.11
C VAL A 51 11.84 -3.94 -7.58
N LYS A 52 10.92 -3.53 -8.47
CA LYS A 52 9.49 -3.32 -8.18
C LYS A 52 8.64 -4.35 -8.92
N GLN A 53 7.49 -4.70 -8.35
CA GLN A 53 6.49 -5.47 -9.07
C GLN A 53 5.86 -4.63 -10.19
N PRO A 54 5.53 -5.24 -11.33
CA PRO A 54 4.90 -4.51 -12.42
C PRO A 54 3.49 -4.08 -12.02
N VAL A 55 3.09 -2.89 -12.47
CA VAL A 55 1.72 -2.39 -12.28
C VAL A 55 0.87 -2.84 -13.45
N ILE A 56 -0.23 -3.55 -13.18
CA ILE A 56 -1.13 -4.06 -14.21
C ILE A 56 -2.42 -3.25 -14.18
N THR A 57 -2.67 -2.47 -15.22
CA THR A 57 -3.89 -1.69 -15.38
C THR A 57 -4.85 -2.43 -16.30
N LEU A 58 -6.07 -2.70 -15.82
CA LEU A 58 -7.15 -3.20 -16.65
C LEU A 58 -7.62 -2.09 -17.60
N LYS A 59 -7.67 -2.40 -18.90
CA LYS A 59 -8.06 -1.45 -19.96
C LYS A 59 -9.41 -1.79 -20.57
N LYS A 60 -9.68 -3.07 -20.84
CA LYS A 60 -10.95 -3.52 -21.43
C LYS A 60 -11.41 -4.86 -20.89
N ILE A 61 -12.72 -5.11 -20.95
CA ILE A 61 -13.35 -6.42 -20.76
C ILE A 61 -14.23 -6.68 -21.99
N ASN A 62 -13.97 -7.76 -22.75
CA ASN A 62 -14.71 -8.09 -23.98
C ASN A 62 -14.87 -6.88 -24.92
N GLU A 63 -13.76 -6.20 -25.26
CA GLU A 63 -13.67 -4.93 -26.01
C GLU A 63 -14.32 -3.69 -25.38
N LYS A 64 -15.01 -3.80 -24.24
CA LYS A 64 -15.60 -2.63 -23.58
C LYS A 64 -14.55 -1.87 -22.78
N GLU A 65 -14.41 -0.58 -23.07
CA GLU A 65 -13.47 0.33 -22.39
C GLU A 65 -14.09 0.99 -21.14
N THR A 66 -15.41 0.93 -20.96
CA THR A 66 -16.12 1.62 -19.87
C THR A 66 -16.12 0.80 -18.57
N LEU A 67 -14.95 0.67 -17.95
CA LEU A 67 -14.74 -0.25 -16.83
C LEU A 67 -15.54 0.08 -15.55
N TYR A 68 -15.76 1.36 -15.25
CA TYR A 68 -16.43 1.80 -14.01
C TYR A 68 -17.82 1.16 -13.78
N LYS A 69 -18.52 0.77 -14.85
CA LYS A 69 -19.81 0.08 -14.75
C LYS A 69 -19.76 -1.38 -15.19
N ASP A 70 -18.80 -1.74 -16.02
CA ASP A 70 -18.73 -3.06 -16.66
C ASP A 70 -17.91 -4.09 -15.87
N ILE A 71 -17.13 -3.67 -14.86
CA ILE A 71 -16.43 -4.63 -13.98
C ILE A 71 -17.45 -5.41 -13.13
N PRO A 72 -17.45 -6.75 -13.19
CA PRO A 72 -18.34 -7.56 -12.36
C PRO A 72 -18.07 -7.34 -10.86
N LYS A 73 -19.13 -7.14 -10.09
CA LYS A 73 -19.05 -6.80 -8.65
C LYS A 73 -18.33 -7.87 -7.79
N ASN A 74 -18.33 -9.11 -8.25
CA ASN A 74 -17.70 -10.24 -7.57
C ASN A 74 -16.21 -10.40 -7.91
N TRP A 75 -15.68 -9.63 -8.86
CA TRP A 75 -14.27 -9.71 -9.20
C TRP A 75 -13.41 -9.22 -8.03
N ARG A 76 -12.55 -10.12 -7.54
CA ARG A 76 -11.59 -9.89 -6.48
C ARG A 76 -10.27 -9.41 -7.05
N HIS A 77 -9.46 -8.82 -6.18
CA HIS A 77 -8.14 -8.32 -6.51
C HIS A 77 -8.16 -7.33 -7.70
N ILE A 78 -9.17 -6.46 -7.70
CA ILE A 78 -9.23 -5.24 -8.50
C ILE A 78 -9.27 -4.04 -7.56
N ASP A 79 -8.38 -3.11 -7.86
CA ASP A 79 -8.23 -1.84 -7.16
C ASP A 79 -8.72 -0.72 -8.07
N GLU A 80 -9.59 0.13 -7.53
CA GLU A 80 -10.06 1.32 -8.22
C GLU A 80 -9.28 2.53 -7.72
N PHE A 81 -8.65 3.25 -8.63
CA PHE A 81 -7.97 4.51 -8.35
C PHE A 81 -8.73 5.66 -9.02
N LEU A 82 -9.34 6.51 -8.19
CA LEU A 82 -10.10 7.68 -8.62
C LEU A 82 -9.15 8.85 -8.90
N TRP A 83 -9.08 9.29 -10.15
CA TRP A 83 -8.36 10.50 -10.53
C TRP A 83 -9.26 11.74 -10.31
N GLY A 84 -9.19 12.31 -9.10
CA GLY A 84 -10.01 13.46 -8.71
C GLY A 84 -11.42 13.05 -8.25
N GLU A 85 -12.41 13.91 -8.51
CA GLU A 85 -13.79 13.70 -8.04
C GLU A 85 -14.70 12.98 -9.05
N ASP A 86 -14.30 12.86 -10.33
CA ASP A 86 -15.10 12.23 -11.38
C ASP A 86 -14.86 10.71 -11.44
N PRO A 87 -15.86 9.87 -11.09
CA PRO A 87 -15.72 8.40 -11.13
C PRO A 87 -15.48 7.84 -12.53
N LYS A 88 -15.84 8.57 -13.59
CA LYS A 88 -15.56 8.13 -14.97
C LYS A 88 -14.07 8.16 -15.31
N ARG A 89 -13.26 8.85 -14.49
CA ARG A 89 -11.81 8.92 -14.63
C ARG A 89 -11.09 7.84 -13.81
N SER A 90 -11.79 6.88 -13.22
CA SER A 90 -11.16 5.79 -12.47
C SER A 90 -10.24 4.93 -13.35
N SER A 91 -9.07 4.58 -12.82
CA SER A 91 -8.22 3.51 -13.37
C SER A 91 -8.31 2.27 -12.50
N PHE A 92 -8.42 1.09 -13.11
CA PHE A 92 -8.57 -0.17 -12.42
C PHE A 92 -7.29 -0.99 -12.52
N HIS A 93 -6.79 -1.52 -11.40
CA HIS A 93 -5.53 -2.27 -11.35
C HIS A 93 -5.76 -3.69 -10.89
N VAL A 94 -5.16 -4.65 -11.58
CA VAL A 94 -5.21 -6.07 -11.25
C VAL A 94 -4.12 -6.36 -10.21
N CYS A 95 -4.53 -6.68 -8.98
CA CYS A 95 -3.62 -6.80 -7.84
C CYS A 95 -3.29 -8.24 -7.43
N CYS A 96 -3.58 -9.22 -8.28
CA CYS A 96 -3.28 -10.65 -8.04
C CYS A 96 -1.78 -10.96 -7.90
N LEU A 97 -0.93 -10.04 -8.35
CA LEU A 97 0.51 -10.18 -8.29
C LEU A 97 1.10 -9.81 -6.94
N HIS A 98 0.33 -9.20 -6.02
CA HIS A 98 0.90 -8.72 -4.75
C HIS A 98 1.33 -9.83 -3.78
N ASN A 99 0.98 -11.09 -4.04
CA ASN A 99 1.39 -12.24 -3.22
C ASN A 99 2.82 -12.72 -3.48
N TRP A 100 3.44 -12.33 -4.60
CA TRP A 100 4.84 -12.66 -4.88
C TRP A 100 5.72 -11.43 -4.68
N ARG A 101 7.04 -11.61 -4.63
CA ARG A 101 8.00 -10.50 -4.62
C ARG A 101 8.67 -10.43 -5.98
N ALA A 102 8.93 -9.23 -6.49
CA ALA A 102 9.72 -9.10 -7.71
C ALA A 102 11.08 -9.79 -7.53
N LYS A 103 11.42 -10.68 -8.47
CA LYS A 103 12.64 -11.47 -8.47
C LYS A 103 13.11 -11.63 -9.91
N LYS A 104 14.42 -11.78 -10.08
CA LYS A 104 15.05 -11.99 -11.39
C LYS A 104 14.62 -13.27 -12.10
N GLU A 105 14.18 -14.27 -11.33
CA GLU A 105 13.71 -15.56 -11.85
C GLU A 105 12.30 -15.49 -12.47
N TYR A 106 11.54 -14.43 -12.18
CA TYR A 106 10.21 -14.23 -12.75
C TYR A 106 10.30 -13.44 -14.04
N ASP A 107 9.78 -14.02 -15.11
CA ASP A 107 9.87 -13.50 -16.46
C ASP A 107 8.49 -13.08 -17.01
N GLY A 108 8.45 -12.72 -18.30
CA GLY A 108 7.24 -12.21 -18.93
C GLY A 108 6.12 -13.25 -18.93
N ARG A 109 6.50 -14.52 -19.12
CA ARG A 109 5.59 -15.65 -19.05
C ARG A 109 4.99 -15.82 -17.66
N PHE A 110 5.80 -15.75 -16.61
CA PHE A 110 5.29 -15.83 -15.23
C PHE A 110 4.26 -14.73 -14.95
N ILE A 111 4.52 -13.48 -15.36
CA ILE A 111 3.59 -12.36 -15.18
C ILE A 111 2.26 -12.64 -15.89
N TYR A 112 2.32 -13.09 -17.16
CA TYR A 112 1.14 -13.45 -17.94
C TYR A 112 0.32 -14.56 -17.28
N GLU A 113 0.96 -15.67 -16.90
CA GLU A 113 0.28 -16.83 -16.30
C GLU A 113 -0.46 -16.43 -15.03
N ARG A 114 0.10 -15.51 -14.24
CA ARG A 114 -0.58 -15.03 -13.03
C ARG A 114 -1.78 -14.13 -13.32
N ILE A 115 -1.76 -13.34 -14.40
CA ILE A 115 -2.93 -12.55 -14.85
C ILE A 115 -4.01 -13.52 -15.35
N GLU A 116 -3.61 -14.54 -16.11
CA GLU A 116 -4.51 -15.55 -16.66
C GLU A 116 -5.17 -16.38 -15.55
N SER A 117 -4.41 -16.87 -14.57
CA SER A 117 -4.95 -17.57 -13.40
C SER A 117 -5.91 -16.70 -12.59
N TRP A 118 -5.57 -15.44 -12.37
CA TRP A 118 -6.48 -14.49 -11.71
C TRP A 118 -7.79 -14.32 -12.48
N LEU A 119 -7.74 -14.18 -13.80
CA LEU A 119 -8.93 -14.09 -14.63
C LEU A 119 -9.76 -15.38 -14.53
N ALA A 120 -9.11 -16.55 -14.58
CA ALA A 120 -9.77 -17.84 -14.42
C ALA A 120 -10.48 -17.95 -13.06
N SER A 121 -9.83 -17.58 -11.96
CA SER A 121 -10.42 -17.66 -10.62
C SER A 121 -11.61 -16.71 -10.43
N ASN A 122 -11.56 -15.51 -11.03
CA ASN A 122 -12.68 -14.57 -11.01
C ASN A 122 -13.88 -15.00 -11.86
N THR A 123 -13.64 -15.76 -12.92
CA THR A 123 -14.67 -16.16 -13.89
C THR A 123 -15.26 -17.54 -13.59
N THR A 124 -14.51 -18.41 -12.92
CA THR A 124 -14.95 -19.74 -12.48
C THR A 124 -15.45 -19.74 -11.03
N GLY A 125 -15.00 -18.80 -10.21
CA GLY A 125 -15.28 -18.75 -8.77
C GLY A 125 -14.43 -19.71 -7.93
N THR A 126 -13.52 -20.47 -8.56
CA THR A 126 -12.58 -21.38 -7.89
C THR A 126 -11.26 -20.66 -7.66
N TRP A 127 -10.83 -20.52 -6.41
CA TRP A 127 -9.63 -19.77 -6.05
C TRP A 127 -8.52 -20.71 -5.57
N SER A 128 -7.30 -20.50 -6.06
CA SER A 128 -6.13 -21.12 -5.45
C SER A 128 -5.76 -20.37 -4.17
N ILE A 129 -5.25 -21.10 -3.18
CA ILE A 129 -4.79 -20.51 -1.91
C ILE A 129 -3.64 -19.50 -2.16
N GLU A 130 -2.86 -19.69 -3.23
CA GLU A 130 -1.76 -18.80 -3.62
C GLU A 130 -2.23 -17.48 -4.26
N GLU A 131 -3.50 -17.40 -4.65
CA GLU A 131 -4.15 -16.22 -5.24
C GLU A 131 -5.02 -15.46 -4.25
N ASP A 132 -5.46 -16.11 -3.17
CA ASP A 132 -6.32 -15.48 -2.17
C ASP A 132 -5.50 -14.47 -1.36
N LEU A 133 -5.62 -13.18 -1.68
CA LEU A 133 -5.21 -12.14 -0.74
C LEU A 133 -6.12 -12.27 0.48
N ALA A 134 -5.56 -12.43 1.67
CA ALA A 134 -6.33 -12.45 2.91
C ALA A 134 -7.31 -11.26 2.92
N THR A 135 -8.61 -11.55 2.88
CA THR A 135 -9.69 -10.56 2.73
C THR A 135 -9.91 -9.73 3.99
N TRP A 136 -9.02 -9.82 4.99
CA TRP A 136 -9.15 -9.14 6.27
C TRP A 136 -7.98 -8.19 6.52
N ARG A 137 -8.30 -6.89 6.36
CA ARG A 137 -7.85 -5.73 7.14
C ARG A 137 -6.34 -5.49 7.23
N ILE A 138 -5.92 -4.29 6.81
CA ILE A 138 -4.69 -3.60 7.24
C ILE A 138 -4.43 -3.95 8.73
N LEU A 139 -3.36 -4.63 9.18
CA LEU A 139 -1.91 -4.51 8.95
C LEU A 139 -1.19 -5.88 8.89
N PRO A 140 -0.05 -5.99 8.18
CA PRO A 140 1.06 -6.78 8.69
C PRO A 140 1.67 -6.10 9.92
N GLN A 141 1.54 -6.73 11.09
CA GLN A 141 2.26 -6.30 12.29
C GLN A 141 3.72 -6.74 12.19
N PHE A 142 4.55 -5.95 11.53
CA PHE A 142 6.02 -6.15 11.55
C PHE A 142 6.66 -5.68 12.87
N SER A 143 5.86 -5.08 13.75
CA SER A 143 6.31 -4.55 15.02
C SER A 143 5.32 -4.84 16.15
N LEU A 144 5.85 -5.06 17.35
CA LEU A 144 5.08 -5.11 18.60
C LEU A 144 4.72 -3.70 19.12
N SER A 145 4.94 -2.65 18.33
CA SER A 145 4.72 -1.26 18.75
C SER A 145 3.28 -0.95 19.16
N GLN A 146 3.14 -0.11 20.18
CA GLN A 146 1.86 0.38 20.69
C GLN A 146 1.81 1.90 20.64
N ILE A 147 0.72 2.43 20.11
CA ILE A 147 0.49 3.86 19.99
C ILE A 147 -0.67 4.25 20.88
N TYR A 148 -0.42 5.19 21.77
CA TYR A 148 -1.42 5.74 22.66
C TYR A 148 -1.96 7.03 22.08
N LEU A 149 -3.21 7.01 21.63
CA LEU A 149 -3.90 8.20 21.15
C LEU A 149 -4.90 8.69 22.19
N THR A 150 -4.81 9.96 22.55
CA THR A 150 -5.77 10.61 23.43
C THR A 150 -7.05 10.97 22.67
N THR A 151 -8.15 11.12 23.40
CA THR A 151 -9.41 11.61 22.81
C THR A 151 -9.24 12.98 22.17
N ASP A 152 -8.39 13.83 22.73
CA ASP A 152 -8.18 15.20 22.25
C ASP A 152 -7.32 15.21 20.97
N PHE A 153 -6.33 14.34 20.87
CA PHE A 153 -5.64 14.05 19.61
C PHE A 153 -6.61 13.52 18.53
N LEU A 154 -7.52 12.61 18.87
CA LEU A 154 -8.52 12.10 17.92
C LEU A 154 -9.48 13.20 17.45
N LYS A 155 -9.89 14.12 18.33
CA LYS A 155 -10.67 15.31 17.95
C LYS A 155 -9.86 16.21 17.00
N THR A 156 -8.58 16.41 17.30
CA THR A 156 -7.67 17.18 16.45
C THR A 156 -7.60 16.58 15.05
N ILE A 157 -7.35 15.27 14.92
CA ILE A 157 -7.35 14.56 13.63
C ILE A 157 -8.68 14.73 12.91
N SER A 158 -9.81 14.62 13.62
CA SER A 158 -11.13 14.75 13.01
C SER A 158 -11.38 16.11 12.38
N GLY A 159 -10.72 17.18 12.87
CA GLY A 159 -10.79 18.54 12.32
C GLY A 159 -9.85 18.79 11.13
N LEU A 160 -8.92 17.89 10.84
CA LEU A 160 -7.98 18.05 9.72
C LEU A 160 -8.69 17.99 8.36
N LYS A 161 -8.09 18.64 7.34
CA LYS A 161 -8.55 18.52 5.95
C LYS A 161 -8.23 17.14 5.41
N ILE A 162 -9.11 16.68 4.53
CA ILE A 162 -8.97 15.40 3.84
C ILE A 162 -7.82 15.48 2.81
N ASN A 163 -7.15 14.36 2.57
CA ASN A 163 -6.06 14.18 1.61
C ASN A 163 -4.93 15.21 1.76
N THR A 164 -4.72 15.67 2.99
CA THR A 164 -3.66 16.60 3.36
C THR A 164 -2.72 15.89 4.32
N LEU A 165 -1.43 15.98 4.05
CA LEU A 165 -0.38 15.39 4.86
C LEU A 165 0.03 16.39 5.95
N TYR A 166 -0.14 16.00 7.22
CA TYR A 166 0.21 16.82 8.37
C TYR A 166 1.41 16.24 9.11
N GLN A 167 2.23 17.08 9.72
CA GLN A 167 3.33 16.65 10.58
C GLN A 167 2.94 16.88 12.04
N TYR A 168 3.05 15.83 12.84
CA TYR A 168 2.78 15.89 14.28
C TYR A 168 3.96 15.32 15.07
N PRO A 169 4.43 16.03 16.10
CA PRO A 169 5.46 15.50 16.98
C PRO A 169 4.89 14.38 17.88
N PHE A 170 5.65 13.32 18.04
CA PHE A 170 5.38 12.20 18.94
C PHE A 170 6.58 11.97 19.85
N LEU A 171 6.32 11.64 21.11
CA LEU A 171 7.31 11.03 21.97
C LEU A 171 7.22 9.52 21.88
N HIS A 172 8.34 8.82 22.02
CA HIS A 172 8.34 7.38 22.14
C HIS A 172 9.52 6.84 22.93
N SER A 173 9.44 5.59 23.35
CA SER A 173 10.57 4.90 23.99
C SER A 173 11.79 4.89 23.06
N ARG A 174 13.00 5.07 23.62
CA ARG A 174 14.24 4.94 22.84
C ARG A 174 14.29 3.63 22.06
N TYR A 175 14.72 3.71 20.80
CA TYR A 175 14.87 2.53 19.96
C TYR A 175 16.00 1.63 20.44
N LEU A 176 15.74 0.32 20.48
CA LEU A 176 16.79 -0.69 20.54
C LEU A 176 17.25 -0.93 19.10
N MET A 177 18.54 -0.76 18.87
CA MET A 177 19.16 -1.02 17.58
C MET A 177 19.32 -2.53 17.39
N VAL A 178 19.40 -3.00 16.14
CA VAL A 178 19.57 -4.44 15.84
C VAL A 178 20.84 -5.03 16.47
N ASN A 179 21.89 -4.23 16.64
CA ASN A 179 23.13 -4.63 17.33
C ASN A 179 23.03 -4.67 18.87
N GLY A 180 21.85 -4.42 19.44
CA GLY A 180 21.61 -4.44 20.88
C GLY A 180 21.93 -3.13 21.61
N GLY A 181 22.50 -2.13 20.93
CA GLY A 181 22.70 -0.79 21.49
C GLY A 181 21.40 0.02 21.52
N GLU A 182 21.36 1.08 22.32
CA GLU A 182 20.25 2.03 22.31
C GLU A 182 20.49 3.20 21.34
N ALA A 183 19.41 3.76 20.82
CA ALA A 183 19.44 4.95 19.97
C ALA A 183 20.00 6.16 20.73
N ARG A 184 21.11 6.71 20.20
CA ARG A 184 21.83 7.88 20.72
C ARG A 184 21.41 9.23 20.12
N LYS A 185 20.71 9.25 18.98
CA LYS A 185 20.23 10.46 18.31
C LYS A 185 18.96 10.94 19.01
N GLU A 186 18.78 12.25 19.07
CA GLU A 186 17.64 12.88 19.74
C GLU A 186 16.31 12.66 19.01
N ASN A 187 16.36 12.51 17.69
CA ASN A 187 15.18 12.30 16.84
C ASN A 187 15.15 10.90 16.24
N GLY A 188 14.05 10.18 16.46
CA GLY A 188 13.85 8.80 16.03
C GLY A 188 13.66 8.66 14.53
N THR A 189 13.28 9.72 13.81
CA THR A 189 13.18 9.71 12.34
C THR A 189 14.54 9.69 11.64
N ASN A 190 15.64 9.81 12.38
CA ASN A 190 17.01 9.81 11.84
C ASN A 190 17.63 8.41 11.70
N TYR A 191 16.87 7.37 12.01
CA TYR A 191 17.27 5.97 11.90
C TYR A 191 16.58 5.32 10.70
N THR A 192 17.24 4.42 9.99
CA THR A 192 16.55 3.60 8.98
C THR A 192 15.80 2.46 9.66
N THR A 193 14.82 1.89 8.98
CA THR A 193 13.98 0.83 9.57
C THR A 193 14.75 -0.46 9.86
N ASP A 194 15.82 -0.75 9.11
CA ASP A 194 16.73 -1.88 9.29
C ASP A 194 17.74 -1.69 10.43
N GLU A 195 17.96 -0.45 10.86
CA GLU A 195 18.78 -0.14 12.04
C GLU A 195 18.03 -0.47 13.35
N ILE A 196 16.68 -0.46 13.33
CA ILE A 196 15.82 -0.57 14.52
C ILE A 196 15.32 -2.00 14.72
N ASN A 197 15.39 -2.49 15.95
CA ASN A 197 14.82 -3.78 16.33
C ASN A 197 13.31 -3.67 16.60
N PHE A 198 12.49 -3.77 15.56
CA PHE A 198 11.02 -3.72 15.66
C PHE A 198 10.38 -4.95 16.33
N ARG A 199 11.16 -6.00 16.66
CA ARG A 199 10.69 -7.14 17.47
C ARG A 199 10.56 -6.78 18.95
N LYS A 200 10.99 -5.58 19.36
CA LYS A 200 10.75 -5.03 20.70
C LYS A 200 9.49 -4.16 20.71
N LEU A 201 8.89 -4.10 21.89
CA LEU A 201 7.73 -3.27 22.17
C LEU A 201 8.17 -1.81 22.42
N TYR A 202 7.75 -0.93 21.52
CA TYR A 202 7.89 0.52 21.66
C TYR A 202 6.55 1.17 21.96
N TYR A 203 6.58 2.21 22.80
CA TYR A 203 5.40 2.98 23.13
C TYR A 203 5.52 4.36 22.51
N TYR A 204 4.47 4.82 21.82
CA TYR A 204 4.40 6.12 21.16
C TYR A 204 3.23 6.93 21.71
N LEU A 205 3.40 8.25 21.83
CA LEU A 205 2.35 9.19 22.24
C LEU A 205 2.51 10.55 21.54
N PRO A 206 1.43 11.21 21.09
CA PRO A 206 1.49 12.54 20.47
C PRO A 206 1.99 13.60 21.45
N GLU A 207 2.95 14.46 21.11
CA GLU A 207 3.49 15.50 22.01
C GLU A 207 2.47 16.64 22.25
N GLY A 208 2.31 17.10 23.52
CA GLY A 208 1.57 18.34 23.84
C GLY A 208 0.32 18.27 24.72
N GLU A 209 0.01 17.17 25.41
CA GLU A 209 -1.19 17.07 26.29
C GLU A 209 -0.86 16.90 27.80
N ASP A 210 -0.48 18.00 28.44
CA ASP A 210 0.26 18.06 29.73
C ASP A 210 -0.35 17.30 30.93
N VAL A 211 -1.67 17.14 31.03
CA VAL A 211 -2.30 16.53 32.24
C VAL A 211 -2.47 15.01 32.12
N LYS A 212 -2.70 14.48 30.91
CA LYS A 212 -2.79 13.02 30.67
C LYS A 212 -1.42 12.41 30.34
N PHE A 213 -0.49 13.22 29.82
CA PHE A 213 0.90 12.86 29.55
C PHE A 213 1.64 12.28 30.75
N LYS A 214 1.43 12.89 31.93
CA LYS A 214 2.09 12.44 33.16
C LYS A 214 1.69 11.02 33.51
N LYS A 215 0.41 10.64 33.39
CA LYS A 215 -0.07 9.29 33.73
C LYS A 215 0.54 8.19 32.85
N VAL A 216 0.62 8.40 31.53
CA VAL A 216 1.21 7.41 30.61
C VAL A 216 2.73 7.30 30.80
N LYS A 217 3.43 8.42 31.01
CA LYS A 217 4.86 8.40 31.39
C LYS A 217 5.09 7.73 32.74
N LEU A 218 4.21 7.93 33.72
CA LEU A 218 4.26 7.29 35.04
C LEU A 218 4.00 5.77 34.99
N LEU A 219 3.29 5.26 33.98
CA LEU A 219 3.15 3.82 33.73
C LEU A 219 4.43 3.19 33.16
N HIS A 220 5.35 4.01 32.64
CA HIS A 220 6.64 3.57 32.10
C HIS A 220 7.80 4.45 32.61
N PRO A 221 7.99 4.52 33.94
CA PRO A 221 8.84 5.53 34.58
C PRO A 221 10.34 5.36 34.27
N ASN A 222 10.74 4.16 33.85
CA ASN A 222 12.14 3.81 33.56
C ASN A 222 12.50 3.89 32.08
N LYS A 223 11.60 4.39 31.21
CA LYS A 223 11.88 4.51 29.78
C LYS A 223 12.36 5.91 29.46
N GLU A 224 13.56 6.03 28.91
CA GLU A 224 14.00 7.25 28.28
C GLU A 224 13.18 7.48 27.01
N TRP A 225 12.68 8.71 26.87
CA TRP A 225 11.81 9.11 25.77
C TRP A 225 12.60 9.90 24.75
N MET A 226 12.37 9.63 23.47
CA MET A 226 12.90 10.37 22.35
C MET A 226 11.76 10.96 21.52
N LYS A 227 12.05 12.00 20.73
CA LYS A 227 11.06 12.63 19.86
C LYS A 227 11.12 12.02 18.46
N SER A 228 9.98 11.97 17.78
CA SER A 228 9.88 11.67 16.35
C SER A 228 8.78 12.51 15.71
N THR A 229 8.95 12.83 14.43
CA THR A 229 7.89 13.45 13.64
C THR A 229 7.09 12.37 12.93
N PHE A 230 5.80 12.30 13.21
CA PHE A 230 4.85 11.40 12.54
C PHE A 230 4.08 12.17 11.48
N PHE A 231 3.77 11.48 10.39
CA PHE A 231 2.90 12.01 9.33
C PHE A 231 1.47 11.57 9.59
N ILE A 232 0.53 12.51 9.67
CA ILE A 232 -0.88 12.22 9.83
C ILE A 232 -1.58 12.46 8.51
N LEU A 233 -2.29 11.44 8.03
CA LEU A 233 -3.06 11.51 6.79
C LEU A 233 -4.52 11.15 7.07
N LYS A 234 -5.42 12.11 6.81
CA LYS A 234 -6.86 11.89 6.85
C LYS A 234 -7.39 11.65 5.44
N LEU A 235 -7.95 10.48 5.19
CA LEU A 235 -8.49 10.11 3.87
C LEU A 235 -9.99 10.35 3.77
N ALA A 236 -10.45 10.54 2.53
CA ALA A 236 -11.86 10.76 2.23
C ALA A 236 -12.70 9.52 2.56
N SER A 237 -13.95 9.74 2.97
CA SER A 237 -14.81 8.64 3.47
C SER A 237 -15.27 7.64 2.39
N ASN A 238 -15.17 8.03 1.12
CA ASN A 238 -15.45 7.20 -0.04
C ASN A 238 -14.26 6.32 -0.45
N ILE A 239 -13.06 6.59 0.08
CA ILE A 239 -11.87 5.80 -0.21
C ILE A 239 -11.90 4.53 0.65
N LYS A 240 -11.77 3.38 -0.01
CA LYS A 240 -11.78 2.06 0.61
C LYS A 240 -10.57 1.26 0.17
N PHE A 241 -9.90 0.64 1.14
CA PHE A 241 -8.79 -0.28 0.87
C PHE A 241 -9.14 -1.65 1.44
N LYS A 242 -9.06 -2.66 0.58
CA LYS A 242 -9.12 -4.08 0.88
C LYS A 242 -7.80 -4.59 1.48
N THR A 243 -6.66 -3.96 1.18
CA THR A 243 -5.31 -4.40 1.65
C THR A 243 -4.43 -3.22 2.13
N LEU A 244 -3.39 -3.50 2.94
CA LEU A 244 -2.37 -2.48 3.27
C LEU A 244 -1.64 -2.00 2.00
N TYR A 245 -1.35 -2.92 1.06
CA TYR A 245 -0.68 -2.57 -0.18
C TYR A 245 -1.44 -1.47 -0.94
N GLN A 246 -2.76 -1.60 -1.05
CA GLN A 246 -3.60 -0.59 -1.69
C GLN A 246 -3.50 0.77 -1.02
N LEU A 247 -3.42 0.78 0.30
CA LEU A 247 -3.20 2.01 1.06
C LEU A 247 -1.80 2.59 0.75
N ILE A 248 -0.76 1.76 0.72
CA ILE A 248 0.61 2.18 0.40
C ILE A 248 0.70 2.75 -1.02
N GLU A 249 0.18 2.06 -2.03
CA GLU A 249 0.19 2.57 -3.41
C GLU A 249 -0.62 3.85 -3.54
N HIS A 250 -1.78 3.95 -2.88
CA HIS A 250 -2.52 5.20 -2.84
C HIS A 250 -1.67 6.34 -2.27
N ILE A 251 -0.91 6.12 -1.19
CA ILE A 251 0.00 7.12 -0.65
C ILE A 251 1.11 7.46 -1.67
N ARG A 252 1.75 6.45 -2.27
CA ARG A 252 2.85 6.66 -3.24
C ARG A 252 2.42 7.42 -4.49
N CYS A 253 1.21 7.17 -4.99
CA CYS A 253 0.70 7.81 -6.20
C CYS A 253 0.24 9.25 -5.95
N ASN A 254 -0.16 9.59 -4.72
CA ASN A 254 -0.74 10.89 -4.40
C ASN A 254 0.20 11.84 -3.65
N TYR A 255 1.26 11.33 -3.01
CA TYR A 255 2.23 12.13 -2.26
C TYR A 255 3.64 11.92 -2.81
N LYS A 256 4.34 13.03 -3.08
CA LYS A 256 5.69 13.02 -3.63
C LYS A 256 6.71 12.91 -2.51
N LYS A 257 7.90 12.37 -2.82
CA LYS A 257 9.04 12.33 -1.88
C LYS A 257 9.41 13.72 -1.35
N SER A 258 9.17 14.78 -2.14
CA SER A 258 9.39 16.19 -1.75
C SER A 258 8.50 16.66 -0.61
N ASP A 259 7.36 15.98 -0.37
CA ASP A 259 6.41 16.35 0.67
C ASP A 259 6.90 15.92 2.07
N PHE A 260 7.99 15.15 2.13
CA PHE A 260 8.65 14.71 3.35
C PHE A 260 9.95 15.53 3.58
N PRO A 261 10.25 15.94 4.83
CA PRO A 261 11.45 16.71 5.15
C PRO A 261 12.73 15.99 4.72
N LYS A 262 13.65 16.77 4.13
CA LYS A 262 14.98 16.29 3.74
C LYS A 262 15.72 15.74 4.97
N GLY A 263 16.40 14.61 4.81
CA GLY A 263 17.17 13.96 5.88
C GLY A 263 16.39 12.96 6.74
N THR A 264 15.07 12.85 6.54
CA THR A 264 14.23 11.83 7.19
C THR A 264 14.61 10.44 6.68
N LYS A 265 15.00 9.54 7.59
CA LYS A 265 15.41 8.16 7.28
C LYS A 265 14.28 7.14 7.42
N ASN A 266 13.32 7.38 8.30
CA ASN A 266 12.07 6.64 8.39
C ASN A 266 10.88 7.61 8.49
N VAL A 267 9.75 7.22 7.92
CA VAL A 267 8.55 8.05 7.77
C VAL A 267 7.38 7.36 8.47
N PRO A 268 7.26 7.46 9.81
CA PRO A 268 6.17 6.84 10.52
C PRO A 268 4.88 7.57 10.16
N MET A 269 3.90 6.83 9.61
CA MET A 269 2.67 7.42 9.12
C MET A 269 1.46 6.90 9.86
N VAL A 270 0.60 7.81 10.32
CA VAL A 270 -0.70 7.57 10.92
C VAL A 270 -1.77 7.87 9.89
N VAL A 271 -2.44 6.83 9.39
CA VAL A 271 -3.54 6.98 8.44
C VAL A 271 -4.88 6.83 9.14
N TYR A 272 -5.76 7.81 8.94
CA TYR A 272 -7.14 7.84 9.42
C TYR A 272 -8.10 7.75 8.22
N TYR A 273 -8.95 6.73 8.18
CA TYR A 273 -9.95 6.55 7.11
C TYR A 273 -11.23 5.88 7.61
N LYS A 274 -12.29 5.89 6.79
CA LYS A 274 -13.57 5.24 7.12
C LYS A 274 -13.52 3.75 6.78
N GLY A 275 -13.57 2.89 7.80
CA GLY A 275 -13.61 1.43 7.63
C GLY A 275 -14.85 0.93 6.87
N ASP A 276 -14.77 -0.30 6.37
CA ASP A 276 -15.60 -0.85 5.28
C ASP A 276 -17.08 -1.14 5.59
N LYS A 277 -17.67 -0.61 6.67
CA LYS A 277 -19.04 -1.00 7.09
C LYS A 277 -20.05 0.12 7.37
N GLY A 278 -19.79 1.38 7.03
CA GLY A 278 -20.82 2.44 7.08
C GLY A 278 -21.35 2.81 8.47
N GLU A 279 -21.24 1.94 9.47
CA GLU A 279 -21.48 2.20 10.88
C GLU A 279 -20.41 3.15 11.43
N LYS A 280 -20.79 3.98 12.40
CA LYS A 280 -19.87 4.77 13.26
C LYS A 280 -19.03 3.82 14.15
N ARG A 281 -18.36 2.82 13.58
CA ARG A 281 -17.31 2.09 14.28
C ARG A 281 -16.07 2.98 14.30
N GLN A 282 -15.32 2.89 15.41
CA GLN A 282 -14.06 3.61 15.60
C GLN A 282 -13.21 3.53 14.32
N LEU A 283 -12.84 4.71 13.84
CA LEU A 283 -12.10 4.87 12.59
C LEU A 283 -10.72 4.24 12.79
N PRO A 284 -10.34 3.25 11.95
CA PRO A 284 -9.10 2.55 12.17
C PRO A 284 -7.93 3.48 11.89
N LEU A 285 -6.94 3.39 12.78
CA LEU A 285 -5.71 4.16 12.73
C LEU A 285 -4.55 3.20 12.52
N TYR A 286 -3.75 3.45 11.49
CA TYR A 286 -2.65 2.58 11.13
C TYR A 286 -1.34 3.31 11.20
N LEU A 287 -0.37 2.72 11.90
CA LEU A 287 1.04 3.07 11.77
C LEU A 287 1.64 2.21 10.67
N ILE A 288 2.10 2.89 9.63
CA ILE A 288 2.82 2.31 8.49
C ILE A 288 4.27 2.78 8.58
#